data_AF-A0A6J3K5R2-F1
#
_entry.id   AF-A0A6J3K5R2-F1
#
_cell.length_a   1.000
_cell.length_b   1.000
_cell.length_c   1.000
_cell.angle_alpha   90.00
_cell.angle_beta   90.00
_cell.angle_gamma   90.00
#
_symmetry.space_group_name_H-M   'P 1'
#
loop_
_entity.id
_entity.type
_entity.pdbx_description
1 polymer ?
#
loop_
_entity_poly.entity_id
_entity_poly.type
_entity_poly.pdbx_seq_one_letter_code
_entity_poly.pdbx_strand_id
1 'polypeptide(L)'
;MDMFICNKCFATPHRGKKPFCLTQCGHIYCNGCIQQEICFLFHNLAEKQCPQCQQIDIFSVELQQPSLSKVENFFAPLNESLESLHKICGFQNNQMKIMIQRFHEIDKKYETLKSHYYSLTQNMKMVRDKYIKLKMENTEQKKKLMSFEMQNRTLNSLSDVSTPIKSGNNRSSKMRPASNSYFSCGANMSSQSFDVRKGNAMFEGFRIPYPHIVRSVGSRGTSDTNSTYL
;
A
#
# COMPACT_ATOMS: atom_id res chain seq x y z
N MET A 1 -21.66 -15.37 46.16
CA MET A 1 -20.56 -15.65 45.21
C MET A 1 -19.92 -16.98 45.60
N ASP A 2 -20.62 -18.08 45.37
CA ASP A 2 -20.11 -19.43 45.63
C ASP A 2 -20.19 -20.22 44.32
N MET A 3 -19.42 -19.79 43.31
CA MET A 3 -19.56 -20.32 41.94
C MET A 3 -18.79 -21.60 41.68
N PHE A 4 -18.07 -22.11 42.68
CA PHE A 4 -17.33 -23.36 42.53
C PHE A 4 -17.10 -24.04 43.87
N ILE A 5 -16.92 -25.36 43.81
CA ILE A 5 -16.62 -26.23 44.94
C ILE A 5 -15.40 -27.08 44.60
N CYS A 6 -14.76 -27.66 45.60
CA CYS A 6 -13.75 -28.67 45.35
C CYS A 6 -14.43 -29.93 44.81
N ASN A 7 -14.04 -30.40 43.63
CA ASN A 7 -14.62 -31.58 42.98
C ASN A 7 -14.31 -32.89 43.74
N LYS A 8 -13.31 -32.90 44.63
CA LYS A 8 -12.98 -34.05 45.47
C LYS A 8 -13.73 -34.08 46.81
N CYS A 9 -13.73 -32.97 47.54
CA CYS A 9 -14.25 -32.93 48.92
C CYS A 9 -15.51 -32.07 49.09
N PHE A 10 -16.05 -31.52 47.99
CA PHE A 10 -17.23 -30.65 47.95
C PHE A 10 -17.13 -29.40 48.84
N ALA A 11 -15.94 -29.05 49.32
CA ALA A 11 -15.73 -27.87 50.13
C ALA A 11 -15.95 -26.61 49.29
N THR A 12 -16.74 -25.68 49.83
CA THR A 12 -16.93 -24.33 49.29
C THR A 12 -15.70 -23.45 49.58
N PRO A 13 -15.55 -22.29 48.93
CA PRO A 13 -14.42 -21.37 49.17
C PRO A 13 -14.30 -20.88 50.61
N HIS A 14 -15.39 -20.93 51.38
CA HIS A 14 -15.43 -20.59 52.80
C HIS A 14 -14.93 -21.71 53.72
N ARG A 15 -15.08 -22.98 53.30
CA ARG A 15 -14.75 -24.17 54.12
C ARG A 15 -13.42 -24.83 53.70
N GLY A 16 -13.06 -24.74 52.43
CA GLY A 16 -11.88 -25.40 51.87
C GLY A 16 -10.58 -24.64 52.12
N LYS A 17 -9.46 -25.36 52.13
CA LYS A 17 -8.13 -24.74 52.19
C LYS A 17 -7.86 -23.96 50.90
N LYS A 18 -7.55 -22.67 51.03
CA LYS A 18 -7.19 -21.77 49.93
C LYS A 18 -5.69 -21.91 49.55
N PRO A 19 -5.29 -21.56 48.32
CA PRO A 19 -6.14 -21.20 47.18
C PRO A 19 -6.92 -22.39 46.61
N PHE A 20 -7.98 -22.10 45.86
CA PHE A 20 -8.59 -23.11 44.99
C PHE A 20 -7.90 -23.04 43.64
N CYS A 21 -7.74 -24.17 42.97
CA CYS A 21 -7.07 -24.25 41.68
C CYS A 21 -8.00 -24.88 40.64
N LEU A 22 -8.03 -24.32 39.44
CA LEU A 22 -8.67 -24.87 38.25
C LEU A 22 -7.61 -25.55 37.39
N THR A 23 -7.79 -26.83 37.10
CA THR A 23 -6.92 -27.57 36.17
C THR A 23 -7.29 -27.27 34.71
N GLN A 24 -6.36 -27.52 33.78
CA GLN A 24 -6.60 -27.38 32.34
C GLN A 24 -7.79 -28.21 31.83
N CYS A 25 -8.04 -29.37 32.45
CA CYS A 25 -9.18 -30.23 32.14
C CYS A 25 -10.51 -29.78 32.80
N GLY A 26 -10.54 -28.61 33.44
CA GLY A 26 -11.78 -28.02 33.97
C GLY A 26 -12.16 -28.48 35.38
N HIS A 27 -11.30 -29.19 36.11
CA HIS A 27 -11.59 -29.65 37.46
C HIS A 27 -11.07 -28.67 38.51
N ILE A 28 -11.87 -28.45 39.57
CA ILE A 28 -11.55 -27.49 40.62
C ILE A 28 -11.20 -28.24 41.91
N TYR A 29 -10.08 -27.88 42.54
CA TYR A 29 -9.66 -28.48 43.81
C TYR A 29 -9.27 -27.41 44.83
N CYS A 30 -9.56 -27.66 46.11
CA CYS A 30 -8.99 -26.87 47.19
C CYS A 30 -7.51 -27.26 47.40
N ASN A 31 -6.72 -26.35 47.97
CA ASN A 31 -5.29 -26.59 48.23
C ASN A 31 -5.05 -27.85 49.09
N GLY A 32 -6.00 -28.18 49.98
CA GLY A 32 -5.91 -29.39 50.79
C GLY A 32 -5.96 -30.68 49.97
N CYS A 33 -6.86 -30.75 48.99
CA CYS A 33 -6.99 -31.93 48.14
C CYS A 33 -5.88 -32.01 47.10
N ILE A 34 -5.46 -30.87 46.53
CA ILE A 34 -4.40 -30.86 45.53
C ILE A 34 -3.04 -31.20 46.17
N GLN A 35 -2.75 -30.70 47.37
CA GLN A 35 -1.54 -31.06 48.10
C GLN A 35 -1.56 -32.51 48.57
N GLN A 36 -2.70 -33.03 49.04
CA GLN A 36 -2.77 -34.44 49.43
C GLN A 36 -2.50 -35.36 48.24
N GLU A 37 -3.10 -35.11 47.08
CA GLU A 37 -2.89 -35.93 45.88
C GLU A 37 -1.46 -35.79 45.33
N ILE A 38 -0.93 -34.57 45.28
CA ILE A 38 0.45 -34.31 44.84
C ILE A 38 1.48 -34.86 45.87
N CYS A 39 1.17 -34.84 47.16
CA CYS A 39 2.04 -35.40 48.22
C CYS A 39 1.89 -36.92 48.40
N PHE A 40 0.75 -37.54 48.05
CA PHE A 40 0.63 -39.00 48.06
C PHE A 40 1.48 -39.66 46.95
N LEU A 41 1.87 -38.90 45.93
CA LEU A 41 2.78 -39.31 44.86
C LEU A 41 4.26 -38.98 45.12
N PHE A 42 4.66 -38.58 46.34
CA PHE A 42 6.06 -38.29 46.67
C PHE A 42 6.96 -39.53 46.79
N HIS A 43 6.46 -40.73 46.49
CA HIS A 43 7.31 -41.92 46.40
C HIS A 43 7.68 -42.35 44.97
N ASN A 44 7.16 -41.70 43.93
CA ASN A 44 7.62 -41.91 42.55
C ASN A 44 7.32 -40.69 41.66
N LEU A 45 8.37 -39.92 41.34
CA LEU A 45 8.51 -39.03 40.18
C LEU A 45 7.25 -38.28 39.67
N ALA A 46 7.01 -37.11 40.26
CA ALA A 46 6.86 -35.81 39.56
C ALA A 46 5.98 -35.68 38.28
N GLU A 47 4.90 -36.44 38.14
CA GLU A 47 3.89 -36.16 37.12
C GLU A 47 2.62 -35.58 37.78
N LYS A 48 2.33 -34.30 37.51
CA LYS A 48 1.10 -33.65 37.98
C LYS A 48 -0.08 -34.28 37.25
N GLN A 49 -0.78 -35.21 37.90
CA GLN A 49 -1.94 -35.87 37.33
C GLN A 49 -3.24 -35.25 37.86
N CYS A 50 -4.26 -35.12 37.00
CA CYS A 50 -5.60 -34.76 37.45
C CYS A 50 -6.24 -35.94 38.21
N PRO A 51 -6.70 -35.75 39.46
CA PRO A 51 -7.33 -36.82 40.23
C PRO A 51 -8.61 -37.40 39.61
N GLN A 52 -9.33 -36.62 38.80
CA GLN A 52 -10.63 -37.03 38.24
C GLN A 52 -10.53 -37.65 36.84
N CYS A 53 -9.67 -37.13 35.96
CA CYS A 53 -9.54 -37.62 34.58
C CYS A 53 -8.20 -38.27 34.26
N GLN A 54 -7.30 -38.39 35.24
CA GLN A 54 -6.00 -39.05 35.10
C GLN A 54 -5.08 -38.46 34.03
N GLN A 55 -5.38 -37.25 33.52
CA GLN A 55 -4.52 -36.55 32.58
C GLN A 55 -3.20 -36.18 33.26
N ILE A 56 -2.10 -36.57 32.62
CA ILE A 56 -0.72 -36.35 33.07
C ILE A 56 -0.26 -34.93 32.66
N ASP A 57 0.71 -34.39 33.41
CA ASP A 57 1.32 -33.06 33.21
C ASP A 57 0.31 -31.90 33.14
N ILE A 58 -0.66 -31.90 34.05
CA ILE A 58 -1.70 -30.86 34.05
C ILE A 58 -1.20 -29.54 34.66
N PHE A 59 -1.43 -28.46 33.91
CA PHE A 59 -1.34 -27.11 34.43
C PHE A 59 -2.58 -26.77 35.26
N SER A 60 -2.38 -26.02 36.34
CA SER A 60 -3.46 -25.47 37.15
C SER A 60 -3.26 -23.98 37.37
N VAL A 61 -4.37 -23.25 37.43
CA VAL A 61 -4.42 -21.81 37.67
C VAL A 61 -5.13 -21.56 38.99
N GLU A 62 -4.54 -20.73 39.84
CA GLU A 62 -5.17 -20.34 41.09
C GLU A 62 -6.40 -19.46 40.85
N LEU A 63 -7.50 -19.79 41.51
CA LEU A 63 -8.76 -19.05 41.51
C LEU A 63 -8.74 -17.96 42.59
N GLN A 64 -7.67 -17.16 42.62
CA GLN A 64 -7.54 -15.93 43.41
C GLN A 64 -7.11 -14.76 42.54
N GLN A 65 -7.28 -13.53 43.02
CA GLN A 65 -6.73 -12.38 42.31
C GLN A 65 -5.20 -12.38 42.42
N PRO A 66 -4.47 -12.04 41.34
CA PRO A 66 -4.93 -11.49 40.06
C PRO A 66 -5.24 -12.53 38.97
N SER A 67 -4.98 -13.82 39.18
CA SER A 67 -5.10 -14.86 38.15
C SER A 67 -6.55 -15.19 37.75
N LEU A 68 -7.53 -14.85 38.59
CA LEU A 68 -8.97 -14.99 38.28
C LEU A 68 -9.38 -14.31 36.96
N SER A 69 -8.77 -13.18 36.58
CA SER A 69 -9.16 -12.45 35.37
C SER A 69 -8.96 -13.26 34.07
N LYS A 70 -8.04 -14.25 34.08
CA LYS A 70 -7.80 -15.12 32.92
C LYS A 70 -8.87 -16.19 32.73
N VAL A 71 -9.60 -16.51 33.81
CA VAL A 71 -10.55 -17.64 33.86
C VAL A 71 -11.97 -17.19 34.23
N GLU A 72 -12.18 -15.89 34.42
CA GLU A 72 -13.46 -15.27 34.78
C GLU A 72 -14.58 -15.65 33.80
N ASN A 73 -14.26 -15.72 32.51
CA ASN A 73 -15.20 -16.10 31.46
C ASN A 73 -15.74 -17.53 31.62
N PHE A 74 -15.04 -18.45 32.30
CA PHE A 74 -15.55 -19.81 32.56
C PHE A 74 -16.65 -19.84 33.62
N PHE A 75 -16.74 -18.78 34.42
CA PHE A 75 -17.77 -18.63 35.44
C PHE A 75 -18.92 -17.75 34.95
N ALA A 76 -18.75 -16.96 33.89
CA ALA A 76 -19.81 -16.12 33.34
C ALA A 76 -21.05 -16.96 32.94
N PRO A 77 -22.28 -16.50 33.22
CA PRO A 77 -23.49 -17.14 32.75
C PRO A 77 -23.47 -17.35 31.22
N LEU A 78 -23.97 -18.50 30.78
CA LEU A 78 -23.95 -18.87 29.35
C LEU A 78 -24.71 -17.87 28.47
N ASN A 79 -25.84 -17.35 28.95
CA ASN A 79 -26.65 -16.35 28.26
C ASN A 79 -25.86 -15.05 28.00
N GLU A 80 -25.12 -14.56 29.00
CA GLU A 80 -24.29 -13.36 28.86
C GLU A 80 -23.15 -13.60 27.86
N SER A 81 -22.52 -14.78 27.93
CA SER A 81 -21.45 -15.17 27.02
C SER A 81 -21.93 -15.25 25.57
N LEU A 82 -23.12 -15.82 25.33
CA LEU A 82 -23.74 -15.90 24.01
C LEU A 82 -24.12 -14.52 23.46
N GLU A 83 -24.67 -13.64 24.31
CA GLU A 83 -25.00 -12.28 23.91
C GLU A 83 -23.75 -11.49 23.52
N SER A 84 -22.68 -11.62 24.31
CA SER A 84 -21.38 -11.02 24.01
C SER A 84 -20.82 -11.52 22.68
N LEU A 85 -20.86 -12.84 22.44
CA LEU A 85 -20.43 -13.44 21.18
C LEU A 85 -21.24 -12.90 19.99
N HIS A 86 -22.57 -12.80 20.14
CA HIS A 86 -23.43 -12.24 19.10
C HIS A 86 -23.08 -10.79 18.76
N LYS A 87 -22.81 -9.96 19.78
CA LYS A 87 -22.34 -8.56 19.60
C LYS A 87 -21.00 -8.50 18.88
N ILE A 88 -20.04 -9.37 19.25
CA ILE A 88 -18.72 -9.47 18.60
C ILE A 88 -18.89 -9.84 17.12
N CYS A 89 -19.68 -10.86 16.82
CA CYS A 89 -19.98 -11.27 15.44
C CYS A 89 -20.63 -10.14 14.64
N GLY A 90 -21.61 -9.44 15.23
CA GLY A 90 -22.27 -8.28 14.61
C GLY A 90 -21.27 -7.16 14.28
N PHE A 91 -20.39 -6.84 15.21
CA PHE A 91 -19.33 -5.85 15.00
C PHE A 91 -18.36 -6.27 13.89
N GLN A 92 -17.85 -7.50 13.91
CA GLN A 92 -16.93 -8.02 12.90
C GLN A 92 -17.56 -8.01 11.50
N ASN A 93 -18.82 -8.42 11.39
CA ASN A 93 -19.58 -8.38 10.14
C ASN A 93 -19.73 -6.94 9.62
N ASN A 94 -19.98 -5.98 10.52
CA ASN A 94 -20.06 -4.57 10.13
C ASN A 94 -18.71 -4.03 9.64
N GLN A 95 -17.61 -4.38 10.32
CA GLN A 95 -16.25 -4.01 9.86
C GLN A 95 -15.94 -4.59 8.48
N MET A 96 -16.33 -5.85 8.23
CA MET A 96 -16.17 -6.48 6.92
C MET A 96 -16.95 -5.73 5.83
N LYS A 97 -18.20 -5.35 6.10
CA LYS A 97 -19.02 -4.56 5.15
C LYS A 97 -18.36 -3.22 4.82
N ILE A 98 -17.87 -2.49 5.83
CA ILE A 98 -17.18 -1.21 5.64
C ILE A 98 -15.91 -1.41 4.79
N MET A 99 -15.15 -2.46 5.05
CA MET A 99 -13.92 -2.76 4.32
C MET A 99 -14.21 -3.06 2.84
N ILE A 100 -15.21 -3.90 2.56
CA ILE A 100 -15.64 -4.23 1.19
C ILE A 100 -16.13 -2.98 0.47
N GLN A 101 -16.92 -2.13 1.13
CA GLN A 101 -17.39 -0.88 0.54
C GLN A 101 -16.21 0.03 0.15
N ARG A 102 -15.25 0.24 1.07
CA ARG A 102 -14.05 1.05 0.80
C ARG A 102 -13.22 0.48 -0.34
N PHE A 103 -13.11 -0.84 -0.42
CA PHE A 103 -12.44 -1.51 -1.54
C PHE A 103 -13.11 -1.16 -2.87
N HIS A 104 -14.43 -1.26 -2.98
CA HIS A 104 -15.17 -0.88 -4.18
C HIS A 104 -15.05 0.60 -4.54
N GLU A 105 -15.02 1.49 -3.54
CA GLU A 105 -14.80 2.92 -3.78
C GLU A 105 -13.42 3.21 -4.38
N ILE A 106 -12.38 2.52 -3.89
CA ILE A 106 -11.01 2.63 -4.43
C ILE A 106 -10.95 2.04 -5.84
N ASP A 107 -11.53 0.87 -6.06
CA ASP A 107 -11.57 0.19 -7.35
C ASP A 107 -12.25 1.05 -8.42
N LYS A 108 -13.39 1.68 -8.08
CA LYS A 108 -14.08 2.63 -8.95
C LYS A 108 -13.22 3.84 -9.31
N LYS A 109 -12.49 4.41 -8.33
CA LYS A 109 -11.56 5.52 -8.57
C LYS A 109 -10.42 5.09 -9.50
N TYR A 110 -9.88 3.90 -9.30
CA TYR A 110 -8.84 3.33 -10.13
C TYR A 110 -9.29 3.13 -11.58
N GLU A 111 -10.45 2.52 -11.80
CA GLU A 111 -10.98 2.32 -13.16
C GLU A 111 -11.31 3.65 -13.87
N THR A 112 -11.79 4.65 -13.11
CA THR A 112 -11.99 6.00 -13.65
C THR A 112 -10.67 6.63 -14.09
N LEU A 113 -9.65 6.58 -13.24
CA LEU A 113 -8.32 7.11 -13.55
C LEU A 113 -7.69 6.42 -14.77
N LYS A 114 -7.79 5.10 -14.83
CA LYS A 114 -7.32 4.27 -15.93
C LYS A 114 -8.00 4.66 -17.25
N SER A 115 -9.31 4.86 -17.25
CA SER A 115 -10.06 5.37 -18.41
C SER A 115 -9.54 6.74 -18.88
N HIS A 116 -9.36 7.70 -17.95
CA HIS A 116 -8.80 9.01 -18.27
C HIS A 116 -7.39 8.92 -18.85
N TYR A 117 -6.53 8.07 -18.31
CA TYR A 117 -5.18 7.85 -18.81
C TYR A 117 -5.18 7.34 -20.26
N TYR A 118 -6.03 6.35 -20.57
CA TYR A 118 -6.16 5.84 -21.94
C TYR A 118 -6.66 6.91 -22.91
N SER A 119 -7.69 7.67 -22.52
CA SER A 119 -8.22 8.76 -23.33
C SER A 119 -7.15 9.83 -23.60
N LEU A 120 -6.41 10.24 -22.56
CA LEU A 120 -5.33 11.21 -22.68
C LEU A 120 -4.22 10.70 -23.62
N THR A 121 -3.84 9.44 -23.49
CA THR A 121 -2.83 8.81 -24.35
C THR A 121 -3.26 8.82 -25.82
N GLN A 122 -4.53 8.50 -26.10
CA GLN A 122 -5.09 8.57 -27.46
C GLN A 122 -5.10 10.00 -27.99
N ASN A 123 -5.53 10.97 -27.19
CA ASN A 123 -5.53 12.38 -27.56
C ASN A 123 -4.12 12.89 -27.88
N MET A 124 -3.14 12.54 -27.06
CA MET A 124 -1.74 12.93 -27.26
C MET A 124 -1.17 12.33 -28.55
N LYS A 125 -1.53 11.07 -28.86
CA LYS A 125 -1.19 10.44 -30.15
C LYS A 125 -1.80 11.21 -31.32
N MET A 126 -3.09 11.53 -31.26
CA MET A 126 -3.76 12.31 -32.32
C MET A 126 -3.15 13.70 -32.53
N VAL A 127 -2.80 14.41 -31.45
CA VAL A 127 -2.14 15.73 -31.53
C VAL A 127 -0.76 15.60 -32.17
N ARG A 128 0.01 14.58 -31.79
CA ARG A 128 1.32 14.30 -32.37
C ARG A 128 1.23 14.02 -33.87
N ASP A 129 0.28 13.19 -34.28
CA ASP A 129 0.07 12.83 -35.69
C ASP A 129 -0.33 14.07 -36.52
N LYS A 130 -1.22 14.92 -35.99
CA LYS A 130 -1.57 16.21 -36.61
C LYS A 130 -0.38 17.15 -36.73
N TYR A 131 0.44 17.26 -35.69
CA TYR A 131 1.65 18.08 -35.71
C TYR A 131 2.65 17.62 -36.76
N ILE A 132 2.90 16.30 -36.86
CA ILE A 132 3.78 15.72 -37.88
C ILE A 132 3.26 16.06 -39.28
N LYS A 133 1.95 15.88 -39.51
CA LYS A 133 1.31 16.21 -40.79
C LYS A 133 1.48 17.69 -41.17
N LEU A 134 1.13 18.59 -40.26
CA LEU A 134 1.28 20.04 -40.47
C LEU A 134 2.74 20.45 -40.70
N LYS A 135 3.68 19.81 -39.99
CA LYS A 135 5.11 20.04 -40.20
C LYS A 135 5.54 19.66 -41.61
N MET A 136 5.07 18.52 -42.12
CA MET A 136 5.33 18.09 -43.50
C MET A 136 4.74 19.06 -44.52
N GLU A 137 3.46 19.43 -44.39
CA GLU A 137 2.79 20.37 -45.29
C GLU A 137 3.49 21.74 -45.32
N ASN A 138 3.90 22.26 -44.16
CA ASN A 138 4.65 23.51 -44.06
C ASN A 138 6.02 23.41 -44.75
N THR A 139 6.75 22.30 -44.58
CA THR A 139 8.01 22.09 -45.30
C THR A 139 7.82 22.01 -46.82
N GLU A 140 6.71 21.43 -47.29
CA GLU A 140 6.38 21.37 -48.71
C GLU A 140 6.02 22.75 -49.27
N GLN A 141 5.19 23.52 -48.54
CA GLN A 141 4.83 24.89 -48.93
C GLN A 141 6.07 25.80 -48.97
N LYS A 142 6.98 25.70 -48.00
CA LYS A 142 8.25 26.43 -48.02
C LYS A 142 9.10 26.09 -49.25
N LYS A 143 9.18 24.81 -49.62
CA LYS A 143 9.87 24.40 -50.86
C LYS A 143 9.22 25.00 -52.11
N LYS A 144 7.89 24.96 -52.21
CA LYS A 144 7.13 25.57 -53.32
C LYS A 144 7.37 27.07 -53.42
N LEU A 145 7.37 27.77 -52.29
CA LEU A 145 7.61 29.21 -52.23
C LEU A 145 9.04 29.56 -52.68
N MET A 146 10.06 28.83 -52.21
CA MET A 146 11.44 29.01 -52.67
C MET A 146 11.59 28.76 -54.18
N SER A 147 10.92 27.73 -54.73
CA SER A 147 10.96 27.48 -56.18
C SER A 147 10.30 28.61 -56.98
N PHE A 148 9.19 29.17 -56.50
CA PHE A 148 8.51 30.27 -57.15
C PHE A 148 9.33 31.57 -57.13
N GLU A 149 9.96 31.89 -55.99
CA GLU A 149 10.88 33.03 -55.88
C GLU A 149 12.08 32.90 -56.83
N MET A 150 12.64 31.69 -56.97
CA MET A 150 13.75 31.44 -57.88
C MET A 150 13.32 31.61 -59.34
N GLN A 151 12.15 31.11 -59.73
CA GLN A 151 11.62 31.25 -61.08
C GLN A 151 11.33 32.73 -61.46
N ASN A 152 10.78 33.52 -60.54
CA ASN A 152 10.54 34.95 -60.76
C ASN A 152 11.84 35.76 -60.92
N ARG A 153 12.91 35.41 -60.19
CA ARG A 153 14.22 36.04 -60.40
C ARG A 153 14.77 35.76 -61.80
N THR A 154 14.63 34.53 -62.29
CA THR A 154 15.10 34.14 -63.63
C THR A 154 14.29 34.84 -64.73
N LEU A 155 12.97 35.00 -64.57
CA LEU A 155 12.11 35.68 -65.55
C LEU A 155 12.36 37.20 -65.60
N ASN A 156 12.54 37.85 -64.45
CA ASN A 156 12.85 39.28 -64.40
C ASN A 156 14.26 39.58 -64.94
N SER A 157 15.22 38.65 -64.81
CA SER A 157 16.56 38.77 -65.40
C SER A 157 16.58 38.73 -66.93
N LEU A 158 15.52 38.26 -67.59
CA LEU A 158 15.38 38.23 -69.05
C LEU A 158 14.68 39.50 -69.61
N SER A 159 14.17 40.37 -68.74
CA SER A 159 13.47 41.61 -69.12
C SER A 159 14.37 42.86 -69.18
N ASP A 160 15.69 42.72 -69.01
CA ASP A 160 16.68 43.78 -69.26
C ASP A 160 16.92 44.00 -70.77
N VAL A 161 15.85 44.27 -71.52
CA VAL A 161 15.96 44.99 -72.79
C VAL A 161 15.92 46.48 -72.46
N SER A 162 17.13 46.99 -72.24
CA SER A 162 17.47 48.41 -72.09
C SER A 162 16.67 49.34 -73.02
N THR A 163 15.90 50.25 -72.41
CA THR A 163 15.49 51.51 -73.06
C THR A 163 16.49 52.61 -72.65
N PRO A 164 17.07 53.36 -73.60
CA PRO A 164 18.08 54.36 -73.27
C PRO A 164 17.41 55.67 -72.86
N ILE A 165 17.45 56.02 -71.57
CA ILE A 165 17.13 57.36 -71.09
C ILE A 165 18.41 58.05 -70.64
N LYS A 166 18.75 59.11 -71.37
CA LYS A 166 19.82 60.07 -71.07
C LYS A 166 19.48 60.94 -69.86
N SER A 167 20.54 61.54 -69.30
CA SER A 167 20.59 62.64 -68.31
C SER A 167 20.79 62.13 -66.88
N GLY A 168 21.75 62.58 -66.08
CA GLY A 168 22.71 63.67 -66.17
C GLY A 168 23.42 63.76 -64.81
N ASN A 169 24.69 64.12 -64.82
CA ASN A 169 25.61 64.18 -63.67
C ASN A 169 25.04 64.80 -62.38
N ASN A 170 25.41 64.26 -61.21
CA ASN A 170 26.38 64.95 -60.35
C ASN A 170 26.92 64.12 -59.18
N ARG A 171 28.19 64.41 -58.90
CA ARG A 171 29.12 63.89 -57.89
C ARG A 171 28.58 64.04 -56.46
N SER A 172 28.84 63.06 -55.59
CA SER A 172 29.81 63.25 -54.49
C SER A 172 30.22 61.91 -53.87
N SER A 173 31.51 61.80 -53.60
CA SER A 173 32.22 60.68 -52.99
C SER A 173 32.27 60.82 -51.47
N LYS A 174 32.02 59.74 -50.72
CA LYS A 174 32.79 59.44 -49.49
C LYS A 174 32.78 57.95 -49.17
N MET A 175 33.97 57.45 -48.87
CA MET A 175 34.33 56.05 -48.69
C MET A 175 34.03 55.52 -47.28
N ARG A 176 33.62 54.24 -47.23
CA ARG A 176 34.06 53.08 -46.36
C ARG A 176 34.13 53.20 -44.81
N PRO A 177 34.24 52.07 -44.05
CA PRO A 177 33.82 50.68 -44.31
C PRO A 177 33.16 49.93 -43.11
N ALA A 178 32.61 48.75 -43.41
CA ALA A 178 32.54 47.49 -42.62
C ALA A 178 32.05 47.48 -41.15
N SER A 179 31.00 46.69 -40.87
CA SER A 179 31.13 45.35 -40.24
C SER A 179 29.79 44.83 -39.69
N ASN A 180 29.56 43.54 -39.95
CA ASN A 180 28.97 42.49 -39.11
C ASN A 180 27.68 42.69 -38.29
N SER A 181 26.77 41.73 -38.57
CA SER A 181 25.96 40.93 -37.64
C SER A 181 25.27 41.64 -36.48
N TYR A 182 23.93 41.55 -36.42
CA TYR A 182 23.18 40.79 -35.40
C TYR A 182 21.70 41.10 -35.62
N PHE A 183 20.99 40.23 -36.37
CA PHE A 183 19.54 40.15 -36.25
C PHE A 183 19.23 39.38 -34.97
N SER A 184 18.95 40.13 -33.90
CA SER A 184 18.37 39.62 -32.66
C SER A 184 16.92 40.05 -32.61
N CYS A 185 16.02 39.13 -32.97
CA CYS A 185 14.63 39.12 -32.53
C CYS A 185 14.28 37.66 -32.24
N GLY A 186 15.02 37.10 -31.28
CA GLY A 186 14.59 35.90 -30.56
C GLY A 186 13.42 36.29 -29.67
N ALA A 187 12.21 35.93 -30.08
CA ALA A 187 11.10 35.83 -29.15
C ALA A 187 11.44 34.71 -28.17
N ASN A 188 12.04 35.09 -27.04
CA ASN A 188 12.12 34.28 -25.84
C ASN A 188 10.69 34.02 -25.35
N MET A 189 10.05 32.98 -25.89
CA MET A 189 9.08 32.24 -25.10
C MET A 189 9.89 31.46 -24.07
N SER A 190 10.07 32.12 -22.93
CA SER A 190 10.59 31.56 -21.70
C SER A 190 10.01 30.15 -21.52
N SER A 191 10.89 29.16 -21.61
CA SER A 191 10.70 27.86 -20.99
C SER A 191 10.59 28.10 -19.49
N GLN A 192 9.41 28.50 -19.05
CA GLN A 192 9.01 28.43 -17.66
C GLN A 192 8.92 26.93 -17.38
N SER A 193 10.00 26.39 -16.84
CA SER A 193 10.01 25.07 -16.22
C SER A 193 8.78 25.00 -15.33
N PHE A 194 7.84 24.12 -15.67
CA PHE A 194 6.79 23.76 -14.73
C PHE A 194 7.49 23.23 -13.50
N ASP A 195 7.47 24.04 -12.44
CA ASP A 195 7.92 23.65 -11.12
C ASP A 195 6.96 22.55 -10.66
N VAL A 196 7.36 21.29 -10.88
CA VAL A 196 6.64 20.05 -10.49
C VAL A 196 6.39 20.03 -8.97
N ARG A 197 6.93 20.97 -8.20
CA ARG A 197 6.76 21.08 -6.76
C ARG A 197 5.42 21.64 -6.30
N LYS A 198 4.63 22.33 -7.15
CA LYS A 198 3.38 23.00 -6.72
C LYS A 198 2.08 22.28 -7.13
N GLY A 199 2.18 21.09 -7.72
CA GLY A 199 1.04 20.22 -8.03
C GLY A 199 0.75 19.12 -6.99
N ASN A 200 1.60 18.98 -5.96
CA ASN A 200 1.53 17.85 -5.04
C ASN A 200 0.50 17.99 -3.90
N ALA A 201 -0.15 19.15 -3.75
CA ALA A 201 -1.13 19.36 -2.68
C ALA A 201 -2.46 18.60 -2.91
N MET A 202 -2.73 18.07 -4.11
CA MET A 202 -3.96 17.31 -4.40
C MET A 202 -3.84 15.78 -4.24
N PHE A 203 -2.64 15.26 -3.96
CA PHE A 203 -2.40 13.80 -3.82
C PHE A 203 -2.09 13.35 -2.40
N GLU A 204 -2.28 14.21 -1.41
CA GLU A 204 -1.93 13.96 0.01
C GLU A 204 -2.73 12.80 0.65
N GLY A 205 -3.71 12.21 -0.06
CA GLY A 205 -4.51 11.07 0.40
C GLY A 205 -4.10 9.69 -0.13
N PHE A 206 -3.20 9.58 -1.10
CA PHE A 206 -2.77 8.29 -1.65
C PHE A 206 -1.37 7.91 -1.17
N ARG A 207 -1.30 7.37 0.06
CA ARG A 207 -0.15 6.56 0.47
C ARG A 207 -0.48 5.09 0.21
N ILE A 208 0.16 4.52 -0.80
CA ILE A 208 0.20 3.07 -1.00
C ILE A 208 0.94 2.47 0.20
N PRO A 209 0.36 1.53 0.97
CA PRO A 209 1.08 0.85 2.03
C PRO A 209 2.31 0.14 1.44
N TYR A 210 3.49 0.48 1.93
CA TYR A 210 4.71 -0.24 1.60
C TYR A 210 4.54 -1.70 2.05
N PRO A 211 4.79 -2.70 1.19
CA PRO A 211 4.86 -4.07 1.65
C PRO A 211 6.06 -4.18 2.59
N HIS A 212 5.80 -4.39 3.88
CA HIS A 212 6.83 -4.86 4.78
C HIS A 212 7.30 -6.22 4.25
N ILE A 213 8.54 -6.26 3.78
CA ILE A 213 9.24 -7.50 3.45
C ILE A 213 9.27 -8.32 4.73
N VAL A 214 8.39 -9.32 4.83
CA VAL A 214 8.48 -10.37 5.82
C VAL A 214 9.79 -11.10 5.51
N ARG A 215 10.82 -10.85 6.33
CA ARG A 215 12.03 -11.66 6.32
C ARG A 215 11.60 -13.09 6.63
N SER A 216 11.63 -13.93 5.60
CA SER A 216 11.64 -15.38 5.72
C SER A 216 12.73 -15.77 6.73
N VAL A 217 12.29 -16.26 7.90
CA VAL A 217 13.17 -16.91 8.86
C VAL A 217 13.55 -18.25 8.24
N GLY A 218 14.84 -18.40 7.99
CA GLY A 218 15.39 -19.49 7.18
C GLY A 218 15.01 -20.88 7.67
N SER A 219 14.61 -21.71 6.71
CA SER A 219 14.71 -23.16 6.81
C SER A 219 16.18 -23.54 6.99
N ARG A 220 16.56 -23.87 8.22
CA ARG A 220 17.77 -24.68 8.46
C ARG A 220 17.36 -26.14 8.33
N GLY A 221 17.84 -26.76 7.25
CA GLY A 221 17.88 -28.20 7.15
C GLY A 221 18.87 -28.78 8.16
N THR A 222 18.50 -29.94 8.70
CA THR A 222 19.44 -30.96 9.16
C THR A 222 18.97 -32.27 8.55
N SER A 223 19.62 -32.66 7.46
CA SER A 223 19.87 -34.06 7.17
C SER A 223 20.77 -34.61 8.28
N ASP A 224 20.41 -35.76 8.84
CA ASP A 224 21.27 -36.95 8.76
C ASP A 224 20.56 -38.20 9.34
N THR A 225 20.46 -39.17 8.44
CA THR A 225 20.55 -40.63 8.57
C THR A 225 20.81 -41.26 9.95
N ASN A 226 19.97 -42.23 10.33
CA ASN A 226 20.30 -43.67 10.53
C ASN A 226 19.06 -44.38 11.10
N SER A 227 18.46 -45.35 10.41
CA SER A 227 18.88 -46.76 10.32
C SER A 227 18.56 -47.58 11.59
N THR A 228 17.53 -48.44 11.43
CA THR A 228 17.36 -49.80 11.97
C THR A 228 17.15 -49.96 13.49
N TYR A 229 15.98 -50.48 13.91
CA TYR A 229 15.74 -51.90 14.25
C TYR A 229 14.30 -52.10 14.79
N LEU A 230 13.67 -53.18 14.27
CA LEU A 230 12.47 -53.91 14.70
C LEU A 230 11.09 -53.24 14.56
#